data_AF-S9VW18-F1
#
_entry.id   AF-S9VW18-F1
#
_cell.length_a   1.000
_cell.length_b   1.000
_cell.length_c   1.000
_cell.angle_alpha   90.00
_cell.angle_beta   90.00
_cell.angle_gamma   90.00
#
_symmetry.space_group_name_H-M   'P 1'
#
loop_
_entity.id
_entity.type
_entity.pdbx_description
1 polymer ?
#
loop_
_entity_poly.entity_id
_entity_poly.type
_entity_poly.pdbx_seq_one_letter_code
_entity_poly.pdbx_strand_id
1 'polypeptide(L)'
;MIAFWSLFILFSVSLANSFEFAWKACPNFKDFSTRKHFPLDGSLKLPFQRPVQACRTFHSQAVEQTIDDVKSQLADEDLARLFENCMPNTLDTTIRWHSEYSEHPQTLVITGDIPAEWIRDSANQLAPYLPLVKSDRPLSSLILGAIQTQAEMLIQFPYCNAFQPPKQSHIGGNDNGQSDRVTPAYDPQVVFECKYELDSLAAFLKLSHSYWLYSKDESIFTPKWISTVQVIFRVLEEQSTPTFDERTGLPKHPVYTFLRQTDAGTETLGLSGRGFPLNRNSSLVRTAFRPSDDASILQYLIPANAMMVVELSHLYEMLEAAGHADLAKLAMTWANKISDGIRENGIVEHPKFGKVYAYEVDGYGSAIFMDDANIPSLLSLPYLGFVERDDPVYLNTRKMVLSPDGNPYFLKGSVISGIGGPHIGLRNVWPMSLIIQAITSDDDDEIRSLLNTIKRSTAGLGLMHESVDVTSFARYTRSWFSWANSLYAELIIDLLERKPHLLKEDQST
;
A
#
# COMPACT_ATOMS: atom_id res chain seq x y z
N MET A 1 26.29 58.99 -46.94
CA MET A 1 26.79 57.76 -46.30
C MET A 1 25.63 56.78 -46.20
N ILE A 2 25.66 55.74 -47.05
CA ILE A 2 25.20 54.35 -46.83
C ILE A 2 23.75 54.20 -46.28
N ALA A 3 22.72 54.02 -47.11
CA ALA A 3 22.28 52.79 -47.79
C ALA A 3 21.83 51.64 -46.86
N PHE A 4 20.54 51.28 -46.95
CA PHE A 4 19.97 49.92 -47.13
C PHE A 4 18.61 49.77 -46.45
N TRP A 5 17.57 49.69 -47.28
CA TRP A 5 16.30 49.04 -46.98
C TRP A 5 16.32 47.69 -47.68
N SER A 6 16.17 46.58 -46.94
CA SER A 6 15.62 45.30 -47.45
C SER A 6 15.43 44.27 -46.33
N LEU A 7 14.18 43.80 -46.23
CA LEU A 7 13.72 42.45 -45.88
C LEU A 7 14.42 41.69 -44.73
N PHE A 8 13.72 41.55 -43.60
CA PHE A 8 13.82 40.35 -42.78
C PHE A 8 12.44 39.68 -42.66
N ILE A 9 12.39 38.47 -43.21
CA ILE A 9 11.28 37.52 -43.11
C ILE A 9 11.15 37.12 -41.63
N LEU A 10 9.95 37.30 -41.08
CA LEU A 10 9.54 36.76 -39.79
C LEU A 10 9.58 35.23 -39.85
N PHE A 11 10.62 34.62 -39.29
CA PHE A 11 10.54 33.25 -38.82
C PHE A 11 9.79 33.25 -37.49
N SER A 12 8.48 33.04 -37.54
CA SER A 12 7.72 32.58 -36.38
C SER A 12 8.14 31.14 -36.09
N VAL A 13 9.20 30.96 -35.31
CA VAL A 13 9.51 29.66 -34.70
C VAL A 13 8.43 29.39 -33.66
N SER A 14 7.56 28.46 -34.00
CA SER A 14 6.58 27.85 -33.12
C SER A 14 7.23 27.41 -31.80
N LEU A 15 6.88 28.10 -30.70
CA LEU A 15 7.18 27.69 -29.33
C LEU A 15 6.33 26.50 -28.86
N ALA A 16 5.50 25.91 -29.74
CA ALA A 16 4.65 24.77 -29.39
C ALA A 16 5.39 23.42 -29.36
N ASN A 17 6.64 23.34 -29.85
CA ASN A 17 7.40 22.08 -29.93
C ASN A 17 8.46 21.88 -28.82
N SER A 18 8.65 22.83 -27.89
CA SER A 18 9.71 22.71 -26.88
C SER A 18 9.37 21.82 -25.69
N PHE A 19 8.09 21.65 -25.36
CA PHE A 19 7.67 20.81 -24.23
C PHE A 19 7.59 19.31 -24.58
N GLU A 20 7.31 18.96 -25.83
CA GLU A 20 7.18 17.55 -26.27
C GLU A 20 8.54 16.82 -26.35
N PHE A 21 9.63 17.57 -26.54
CA PHE A 21 10.99 17.02 -26.59
C PHE A 21 11.58 16.69 -25.21
N ALA A 22 11.16 17.39 -24.15
CA ALA A 22 11.73 17.22 -22.82
C ALA A 22 11.44 15.84 -22.20
N TRP A 23 10.23 15.32 -22.40
CA TRP A 23 9.81 14.03 -21.83
C TRP A 23 10.53 12.82 -22.46
N LYS A 24 10.84 12.87 -23.77
CA LYS A 24 11.56 11.78 -24.46
C LYS A 24 13.03 11.63 -24.00
N ALA A 25 13.59 12.67 -23.39
CA ALA A 25 14.94 12.67 -22.83
C ALA A 25 15.00 12.20 -21.37
N CYS A 26 13.84 12.05 -20.71
CA CYS A 26 13.78 11.58 -19.33
C CYS A 26 14.14 10.08 -19.25
N PRO A 27 15.06 9.68 -18.36
CA PRO A 27 15.43 8.28 -18.23
C PRO A 27 14.26 7.46 -17.70
N ASN A 28 14.16 6.20 -18.12
CA ASN A 28 13.24 5.25 -17.51
C ASN A 28 13.62 5.08 -16.03
N PHE A 29 12.69 5.35 -15.11
CA PHE A 29 13.00 5.32 -13.68
C PHE A 29 13.34 3.91 -13.16
N LYS A 30 12.81 2.86 -13.80
CA LYS A 30 13.18 1.46 -13.51
C LYS A 30 14.67 1.24 -13.70
N ASP A 31 15.26 1.78 -14.77
CA ASP A 31 16.71 1.70 -14.99
C ASP A 31 17.47 2.71 -14.12
N PHE A 32 16.91 3.93 -13.95
CA PHE A 32 17.52 5.00 -13.16
C PHE A 32 17.78 4.57 -11.71
N SER A 33 16.77 3.96 -11.07
CA SER A 33 16.80 3.50 -9.67
C SER A 33 17.84 2.41 -9.38
N THR A 34 18.39 1.75 -10.41
CA THR A 34 19.42 0.70 -10.25
C THR A 34 20.84 1.24 -10.18
N ARG A 35 21.03 2.56 -10.28
CA ARG A 35 22.35 3.19 -10.42
C ARG A 35 22.55 4.29 -9.38
N LYS A 36 23.80 4.58 -9.06
CA LYS A 36 24.16 5.70 -8.18
C LYS A 36 24.30 6.98 -8.98
N HIS A 37 23.70 8.06 -8.50
CA HIS A 37 23.82 9.41 -9.07
C HIS A 37 24.35 10.38 -8.03
N PHE A 38 25.23 11.29 -8.45
CA PHE A 38 25.76 12.34 -7.57
C PHE A 38 24.72 13.45 -7.35
N PRO A 39 24.76 14.15 -6.21
CA PRO A 39 25.71 14.01 -5.08
C PRO A 39 25.49 12.73 -4.24
N LEU A 40 26.54 12.31 -3.52
CA LEU A 40 26.49 11.23 -2.53
C LEU A 40 26.64 11.85 -1.14
N ASP A 41 25.77 11.51 -0.20
CA ASP A 41 25.75 12.08 1.17
C ASP A 41 25.88 11.00 2.24
N GLY A 42 26.26 11.44 3.45
CA GLY A 42 26.33 10.59 4.63
C GLY A 42 27.44 9.55 4.61
N SER A 43 27.49 8.76 5.69
CA SER A 43 28.52 7.75 5.91
C SER A 43 28.42 6.57 4.94
N LEU A 44 27.20 6.26 4.50
CA LEU A 44 26.91 5.19 3.54
C LEU A 44 27.08 5.66 2.08
N LYS A 45 27.33 6.96 1.86
CA LYS A 45 27.44 7.57 0.52
C LYS A 45 26.20 7.28 -0.32
N LEU A 46 25.02 7.50 0.27
CA LEU A 46 23.75 7.27 -0.41
C LEU A 46 23.60 8.28 -1.56
N PRO A 47 23.26 7.82 -2.78
CA PRO A 47 23.12 8.70 -3.93
C PRO A 47 21.81 9.49 -3.90
N PHE A 48 21.77 10.57 -4.66
CA PHE A 48 20.53 11.25 -5.00
C PHE A 48 19.71 10.40 -6.00
N GLN A 49 18.43 10.16 -5.71
CA GLN A 49 17.56 9.29 -6.52
C GLN A 49 16.31 9.98 -7.05
N ARG A 50 16.22 11.30 -6.92
CA ARG A 50 15.11 12.04 -7.54
C ARG A 50 15.44 12.33 -9.01
N PRO A 51 14.47 12.18 -9.93
CA PRO A 51 14.61 12.68 -11.29
C PRO A 51 14.94 14.17 -11.27
N VAL A 52 15.62 14.63 -12.32
CA VAL A 52 15.74 16.07 -12.59
C VAL A 52 14.34 16.69 -12.65
N GLN A 53 14.20 17.94 -12.22
CA GLN A 53 12.90 18.57 -12.02
C GLN A 53 11.96 18.47 -13.23
N ALA A 54 12.47 18.60 -14.45
CA ALA A 54 11.70 18.50 -15.69
C ALA A 54 11.14 17.08 -15.99
N CYS A 55 11.64 16.05 -15.29
CA CYS A 55 11.23 14.66 -15.44
C CYS A 55 10.37 14.15 -14.28
N ARG A 56 10.08 14.99 -13.28
CA ARG A 56 9.20 14.64 -12.17
C ARG A 56 7.74 14.65 -12.64
N THR A 57 6.98 13.62 -12.28
CA THR A 57 5.63 13.43 -12.81
C THR A 57 4.58 14.35 -12.21
N PHE A 58 4.79 14.83 -10.99
CA PHE A 58 3.95 15.78 -10.30
C PHE A 58 4.79 16.63 -9.35
N HIS A 59 4.41 17.89 -9.16
CA HIS A 59 5.12 18.81 -8.28
C HIS A 59 4.16 19.37 -7.22
N SER A 60 4.57 19.28 -5.95
CA SER A 60 3.89 19.88 -4.81
C SER A 60 4.88 20.75 -4.04
N GLN A 61 4.55 22.03 -3.88
CA GLN A 61 5.39 22.96 -3.13
C GLN A 61 5.41 22.60 -1.64
N ALA A 62 4.29 22.13 -1.09
CA ALA A 62 4.22 21.71 0.31
C ALA A 62 5.10 20.48 0.60
N VAL A 63 5.20 19.55 -0.36
CA VAL A 63 6.09 18.39 -0.23
C VAL A 63 7.56 18.81 -0.29
N GLU A 64 7.96 19.71 -1.20
CA GLU A 64 9.35 20.22 -1.22
C GLU A 64 9.70 20.93 0.10
N GLN A 65 8.80 21.75 0.65
CA GLN A 65 9.03 22.40 1.95
C GLN A 65 9.15 21.37 3.08
N THR A 66 8.29 20.35 3.10
CA THR A 66 8.35 19.26 4.09
C THR A 66 9.68 18.52 4.02
N ILE A 67 10.20 18.30 2.80
CA ILE A 67 11.51 17.68 2.60
C ILE A 67 12.61 18.53 3.24
N ASP A 68 12.65 19.83 2.97
CA ASP A 68 13.66 20.72 3.54
C ASP A 68 13.55 20.81 5.07
N ASP A 69 12.33 20.95 5.60
CA ASP A 69 12.06 21.06 7.04
C ASP A 69 12.45 19.79 7.80
N VAL A 70 12.09 18.61 7.28
CA VAL A 70 12.45 17.33 7.90
C VAL A 70 13.95 17.09 7.81
N LYS A 71 14.57 17.26 6.63
CA LYS A 71 16.01 17.08 6.47
C LYS A 71 16.82 17.93 7.44
N SER A 72 16.40 19.18 7.67
CA SER A 72 17.09 20.09 8.61
C SER A 72 17.08 19.60 10.07
N GLN A 73 16.16 18.70 10.41
CA GLN A 73 16.01 18.13 11.76
C GLN A 73 16.70 16.78 11.93
N LEU A 74 17.13 16.12 10.85
CA LEU A 74 17.78 14.82 10.91
C LEU A 74 19.29 15.00 11.08
N ALA A 75 19.81 14.57 12.23
CA ALA A 75 21.26 14.61 12.49
C ALA A 75 22.04 13.59 11.65
N ASP A 76 21.41 12.47 11.31
CA ASP A 76 21.98 11.44 10.45
C ASP A 76 21.76 11.77 8.97
N GLU A 77 22.83 12.15 8.28
CA GLU A 77 22.83 12.49 6.86
C GLU A 77 22.35 11.34 5.95
N ASP A 78 22.57 10.07 6.34
CA ASP A 78 22.08 8.91 5.56
C ASP A 78 20.56 8.81 5.66
N LEU A 79 19.98 9.04 6.86
CA LEU A 79 18.52 9.10 7.02
C LEU A 79 17.92 10.30 6.28
N ALA A 80 18.60 11.45 6.30
CA ALA A 80 18.18 12.66 5.60
C ALA A 80 18.16 12.47 4.07
N ARG A 81 19.24 11.90 3.50
CA ARG A 81 19.29 11.58 2.07
C ARG A 81 18.22 10.56 1.67
N LEU A 82 18.00 9.56 2.50
CA LEU A 82 16.98 8.55 2.24
C LEU A 82 15.57 9.16 2.30
N PHE A 83 15.29 10.05 3.25
CA PHE A 83 14.01 10.77 3.33
C PHE A 83 13.78 11.65 2.11
N GLU A 84 14.81 12.39 1.68
CA GLU A 84 14.76 13.22 0.46
C GLU A 84 14.43 12.40 -0.78
N ASN A 85 14.99 11.20 -0.91
CA ASN A 85 14.73 10.33 -2.05
C ASN A 85 13.35 9.67 -1.97
N CYS A 86 12.93 9.24 -0.78
CA CYS A 86 11.74 8.41 -0.58
C CYS A 86 10.45 9.23 -0.49
N MET A 87 10.45 10.34 0.27
CA MET A 87 9.24 11.15 0.51
C MET A 87 8.55 11.59 -0.79
N PRO A 88 9.24 12.15 -1.81
CA PRO A 88 8.59 12.55 -3.04
C PRO A 88 8.52 11.44 -4.10
N ASN A 89 8.99 10.21 -3.84
CA ASN A 89 9.19 9.21 -4.90
C ASN A 89 7.91 8.90 -5.70
N THR A 90 6.76 8.82 -5.02
CA THR A 90 5.45 8.66 -5.67
C THR A 90 5.17 9.83 -6.61
N LEU A 91 5.24 11.08 -6.12
CA LEU A 91 4.97 12.27 -6.94
C LEU A 91 5.97 12.43 -8.08
N ASP A 92 7.24 12.13 -7.84
CA ASP A 92 8.32 12.28 -8.80
C ASP A 92 8.22 11.23 -9.93
N THR A 93 7.67 10.03 -9.68
CA THR A 93 7.87 8.89 -10.59
C THR A 93 6.64 8.07 -10.95
N THR A 94 5.58 8.06 -10.13
CA THR A 94 4.45 7.13 -10.28
C THR A 94 3.12 7.77 -10.68
N ILE A 95 3.02 9.09 -10.66
CA ILE A 95 1.84 9.80 -11.18
C ILE A 95 1.86 9.71 -12.70
N ARG A 96 1.25 8.66 -13.26
CA ARG A 96 1.32 8.43 -14.71
C ARG A 96 0.38 9.31 -15.50
N TRP A 97 -0.70 9.73 -14.87
CA TRP A 97 -1.65 10.64 -15.47
C TRP A 97 -2.45 11.35 -14.38
N HIS A 98 -2.69 12.64 -14.56
CA HIS A 98 -3.59 13.43 -13.74
C HIS A 98 -4.38 14.38 -14.66
N SER A 99 -5.70 14.42 -14.48
CA SER A 99 -6.58 15.34 -15.18
C SER A 99 -7.34 16.19 -14.18
N GLU A 100 -7.03 17.49 -14.18
CA GLU A 100 -7.71 18.51 -13.36
C GLU A 100 -8.99 19.05 -14.03
N TYR A 101 -9.22 18.76 -15.32
CA TYR A 101 -10.17 19.49 -16.18
C TYR A 101 -11.65 19.11 -16.02
N SER A 102 -12.07 18.56 -14.89
CA SER A 102 -13.49 18.33 -14.66
C SER A 102 -13.88 18.58 -13.21
N GLU A 103 -15.19 18.75 -12.96
CA GLU A 103 -15.77 18.73 -11.61
C GLU A 103 -15.42 17.44 -10.83
N HIS A 104 -14.81 16.46 -11.50
CA HIS A 104 -14.27 15.20 -10.98
C HIS A 104 -12.82 14.99 -11.47
N PRO A 105 -11.79 15.33 -10.69
CA PRO A 105 -10.42 15.04 -11.07
C PRO A 105 -10.23 13.52 -11.22
N GLN A 106 -9.23 13.12 -12.00
CA GLN A 106 -8.82 11.71 -12.11
C GLN A 106 -7.31 11.61 -12.04
N THR A 107 -6.82 10.57 -11.36
CA THR A 107 -5.38 10.33 -11.18
C THR A 107 -5.10 8.86 -11.31
N LEU A 108 -4.07 8.53 -12.09
CA LEU A 108 -3.50 7.18 -12.20
C LEU A 108 -2.17 7.13 -11.45
N VAL A 109 -2.08 6.26 -10.46
CA VAL A 109 -0.87 6.06 -9.64
C VAL A 109 -0.39 4.62 -9.80
N ILE A 110 0.76 4.42 -10.45
CA ILE A 110 1.32 3.07 -10.60
C ILE A 110 2.17 2.67 -9.39
N THR A 111 2.42 1.37 -9.19
CA THR A 111 3.20 0.89 -8.02
C THR A 111 4.70 1.25 -8.11
N GLY A 112 5.20 1.41 -9.34
CA GLY A 112 6.59 1.70 -9.64
C GLY A 112 7.06 0.91 -10.86
N ASP A 113 7.94 -0.06 -10.65
CA ASP A 113 8.49 -0.91 -11.72
C ASP A 113 7.49 -1.88 -12.37
N ILE A 114 6.26 -1.97 -11.83
CA ILE A 114 5.09 -2.62 -12.42
C ILE A 114 4.13 -1.52 -12.90
N PRO A 115 3.79 -1.48 -14.21
CA PRO A 115 3.10 -0.35 -14.83
C PRO A 115 1.56 -0.46 -14.72
N ALA A 116 1.05 -0.68 -13.50
CA ALA A 116 -0.37 -0.78 -13.20
C ALA A 116 -0.66 -0.19 -11.82
N GLU A 117 -1.94 0.13 -11.56
CA GLU A 117 -2.41 0.68 -10.30
C GLU A 117 -3.01 -0.42 -9.43
N TRP A 118 -2.36 -0.72 -8.32
CA TRP A 118 -2.96 -1.48 -7.22
C TRP A 118 -3.70 -0.51 -6.30
N ILE A 119 -4.94 -0.85 -5.91
CA ILE A 119 -5.72 0.00 -4.99
C ILE A 119 -5.00 0.15 -3.64
N ARG A 120 -4.40 -0.95 -3.14
CA ARG A 120 -3.58 -0.96 -1.93
C ARG A 120 -2.36 -0.04 -2.07
N ASP A 121 -1.55 -0.25 -3.09
CA ASP A 121 -0.32 0.51 -3.29
C ASP A 121 -0.62 1.99 -3.46
N SER A 122 -1.55 2.37 -4.35
CA SER A 122 -1.82 3.78 -4.62
C SER A 122 -2.37 4.53 -3.40
N ALA A 123 -3.18 3.87 -2.56
CA ALA A 123 -3.63 4.43 -1.29
C ALA A 123 -2.46 4.70 -0.32
N ASN A 124 -1.57 3.71 -0.13
CA ASN A 124 -0.45 3.85 0.82
C ASN A 124 0.70 4.70 0.25
N GLN A 125 0.86 4.77 -1.08
CA GLN A 125 1.80 5.67 -1.73
C GLN A 125 1.46 7.15 -1.47
N LEU A 126 0.17 7.47 -1.39
CA LEU A 126 -0.33 8.83 -1.16
C LEU A 126 -0.47 9.19 0.33
N ALA A 127 -0.37 8.21 1.24
CA ALA A 127 -0.57 8.41 2.67
C ALA A 127 0.28 9.54 3.30
N PRO A 128 1.61 9.65 3.02
CA PRO A 128 2.44 10.70 3.61
C PRO A 128 2.03 12.14 3.23
N TYR A 129 1.26 12.30 2.14
CA TYR A 129 0.91 13.60 1.58
C TYR A 129 -0.41 14.14 2.12
N LEU A 130 -1.24 13.28 2.72
CA LEU A 130 -2.57 13.63 3.20
C LEU A 130 -2.58 14.79 4.21
N PRO A 131 -1.64 14.90 5.17
CA PRO A 131 -1.59 16.07 6.06
C PRO A 131 -1.39 17.41 5.34
N LEU A 132 -0.87 17.40 4.10
CA LEU A 132 -0.48 18.60 3.34
C LEU A 132 -1.58 19.13 2.41
N VAL A 133 -2.63 18.35 2.16
CA VAL A 133 -3.67 18.66 1.15
C VAL A 133 -4.43 19.96 1.44
N LYS A 134 -4.58 20.32 2.71
CA LYS A 134 -5.26 21.56 3.11
C LYS A 134 -4.50 22.81 2.67
N SER A 135 -3.17 22.73 2.62
CA SER A 135 -2.28 23.84 2.24
C SER A 135 -1.84 23.80 0.78
N ASP A 136 -2.07 22.68 0.06
CA ASP A 136 -1.64 22.48 -1.31
C ASP A 136 -2.81 21.99 -2.17
N ARG A 137 -3.47 22.92 -2.85
CA ARG A 137 -4.66 22.64 -3.67
C ARG A 137 -4.38 21.68 -4.84
N PRO A 138 -3.29 21.84 -5.63
CA PRO A 138 -2.91 20.84 -6.63
C PRO A 138 -2.77 19.44 -6.05
N LEU A 139 -2.10 19.29 -4.91
CA LEU A 139 -1.95 18.00 -4.23
C LEU A 139 -3.30 17.43 -3.75
N SER A 140 -4.18 18.29 -3.23
CA SER A 140 -5.56 17.90 -2.88
C SER A 140 -6.33 17.37 -4.10
N SER A 141 -6.24 18.09 -5.24
CA SER A 141 -6.87 17.68 -6.51
C SER A 141 -6.34 16.33 -7.00
N LEU A 142 -5.02 16.11 -6.88
CA LEU A 142 -4.38 14.85 -7.22
C LEU A 142 -4.95 13.67 -6.42
N ILE A 143 -5.04 13.81 -5.09
CA ILE A 143 -5.52 12.74 -4.21
C ILE A 143 -7.02 12.52 -4.38
N LEU A 144 -7.81 13.59 -4.48
CA LEU A 144 -9.23 13.45 -4.83
C LEU A 144 -9.40 12.71 -6.16
N GLY A 145 -8.55 13.02 -7.14
CA GLY A 145 -8.55 12.34 -8.42
C GLY A 145 -8.23 10.85 -8.33
N ALA A 146 -7.31 10.46 -7.44
CA ALA A 146 -7.00 9.05 -7.19
C ALA A 146 -8.22 8.33 -6.58
N ILE A 147 -8.89 8.95 -5.59
CA ILE A 147 -10.11 8.39 -4.98
C ILE A 147 -11.22 8.21 -6.02
N GLN A 148 -11.46 9.20 -6.87
CA GLN A 148 -12.50 9.10 -7.90
C GLN A 148 -12.16 8.05 -8.97
N THR A 149 -10.89 7.93 -9.35
CA THR A 149 -10.42 6.87 -10.26
C THR A 149 -10.60 5.48 -9.65
N GLN A 150 -10.18 5.28 -8.39
CA GLN A 150 -10.38 4.01 -7.66
C GLN A 150 -11.87 3.66 -7.52
N ALA A 151 -12.74 4.64 -7.28
CA ALA A 151 -14.19 4.42 -7.22
C ALA A 151 -14.74 3.86 -8.53
N GLU A 152 -14.33 4.39 -9.69
CA GLU A 152 -14.75 3.89 -11.00
C GLU A 152 -14.26 2.46 -11.29
N MET A 153 -13.05 2.14 -10.84
CA MET A 153 -12.45 0.82 -10.95
C MET A 153 -13.24 -0.21 -10.11
N LEU A 154 -13.48 0.10 -8.84
CA LEU A 154 -14.16 -0.79 -7.89
C LEU A 154 -15.64 -0.97 -8.19
N ILE A 155 -16.34 0.04 -8.73
CA ILE A 155 -17.72 -0.14 -9.19
C ILE A 155 -17.82 -1.24 -10.24
N GLN A 156 -16.86 -1.30 -11.16
CA GLN A 156 -16.87 -2.23 -12.29
C GLN A 156 -16.35 -3.61 -11.90
N PHE A 157 -15.23 -3.66 -11.17
CA PHE A 157 -14.54 -4.90 -10.86
C PHE A 157 -14.09 -4.96 -9.39
N PRO A 158 -15.04 -5.09 -8.45
CA PRO A 158 -14.75 -5.00 -7.01
C PRO A 158 -13.95 -6.18 -6.43
N TYR A 159 -13.74 -7.22 -7.24
CA TYR A 159 -12.96 -8.40 -6.87
C TYR A 159 -11.52 -8.35 -7.38
N CYS A 160 -11.11 -7.28 -8.05
CA CYS A 160 -9.79 -7.16 -8.63
C CYS A 160 -8.91 -6.18 -7.85
N ASN A 161 -7.65 -6.55 -7.64
CA ASN A 161 -6.65 -5.79 -6.90
C ASN A 161 -5.96 -4.72 -7.76
N ALA A 162 -5.79 -4.97 -9.07
CA ALA A 162 -4.96 -4.15 -9.94
C ALA A 162 -5.62 -3.74 -11.26
N PHE A 163 -5.37 -2.50 -11.69
CA PHE A 163 -6.05 -1.88 -12.82
C PHE A 163 -5.09 -1.28 -13.85
N GLN A 164 -5.54 -1.31 -15.10
CA GLN A 164 -4.90 -0.67 -16.24
C GLN A 164 -5.09 0.86 -16.18
N PRO A 165 -4.28 1.64 -16.92
CA PRO A 165 -4.56 3.04 -17.14
C PRO A 165 -6.00 3.29 -17.63
N PRO A 166 -6.73 4.27 -17.06
CA PRO A 166 -8.06 4.64 -17.54
C PRO A 166 -8.04 5.00 -19.02
N LYS A 167 -9.09 4.66 -19.77
CA LYS A 167 -9.18 4.93 -21.22
C LYS A 167 -8.98 6.42 -21.55
N GLN A 168 -9.42 7.30 -20.66
CA GLN A 168 -9.31 8.76 -20.72
C GLN A 168 -7.86 9.25 -20.64
N SER A 169 -6.94 8.46 -20.09
CA SER A 169 -5.52 8.79 -20.03
C SER A 169 -4.82 8.69 -21.39
N HIS A 170 -5.41 7.95 -22.34
CA HIS A 170 -4.78 7.57 -23.62
C HIS A 170 -3.45 6.82 -23.48
N ILE A 171 -3.14 6.29 -22.28
CA ILE A 171 -1.99 5.44 -22.02
C ILE A 171 -2.41 3.99 -22.31
N GLY A 172 -1.58 3.26 -23.05
CA GLY A 172 -1.81 1.84 -23.31
C GLY A 172 -1.65 0.98 -22.04
N GLY A 173 -2.54 0.00 -21.87
CA GLY A 173 -2.39 -1.03 -20.85
C GLY A 173 -1.25 -2.00 -21.15
N ASN A 174 -0.88 -2.80 -20.16
CA ASN A 174 0.15 -3.83 -20.28
C ASN A 174 -0.46 -5.21 -20.00
N ASP A 175 -0.08 -6.19 -20.82
CA ASP A 175 -0.38 -7.59 -20.51
C ASP A 175 0.42 -8.01 -19.27
N ASN A 176 -0.26 -8.58 -18.28
CA ASN A 176 0.39 -9.11 -17.08
C ASN A 176 1.12 -10.45 -17.35
N GLY A 177 0.92 -11.03 -18.55
CA GLY A 177 1.56 -12.28 -18.98
C GLY A 177 0.94 -13.53 -18.34
N GLN A 178 -0.20 -13.40 -17.69
CA GLN A 178 -0.87 -14.46 -16.94
C GLN A 178 -2.12 -14.94 -17.67
N SER A 179 -2.41 -16.23 -17.55
CA SER A 179 -3.60 -16.86 -18.14
C SER A 179 -4.64 -17.15 -17.05
N ASP A 180 -5.26 -16.09 -16.56
CA ASP A 180 -6.20 -16.17 -15.45
C ASP A 180 -7.61 -16.56 -15.91
N ARG A 181 -8.27 -17.41 -15.11
CA ARG A 181 -9.69 -17.73 -15.25
C ARG A 181 -10.39 -17.32 -13.98
N VAL A 182 -11.17 -16.25 -14.08
CA VAL A 182 -11.82 -15.61 -12.93
C VAL A 182 -13.33 -15.58 -13.13
N THR A 183 -14.06 -15.81 -12.05
CA THR A 183 -15.50 -15.55 -11.96
C THR A 183 -15.71 -14.50 -10.86
N PRO A 184 -16.50 -13.43 -11.08
CA PRO A 184 -17.04 -13.01 -12.37
C PRO A 184 -15.93 -12.68 -13.38
N ALA A 185 -16.24 -12.75 -14.67
CA ALA A 185 -15.29 -12.41 -15.71
C ALA A 185 -14.93 -10.91 -15.65
N TYR A 186 -13.67 -10.57 -15.91
CA TYR A 186 -13.18 -9.20 -15.95
C TYR A 186 -12.80 -8.78 -17.37
N ASP A 187 -12.73 -7.47 -17.61
CA ASP A 187 -12.19 -6.90 -18.87
C ASP A 187 -10.68 -6.66 -18.72
N PRO A 188 -9.80 -7.40 -19.43
CA PRO A 188 -8.35 -7.21 -19.35
C PRO A 188 -7.86 -5.87 -19.89
N GLN A 189 -8.72 -5.10 -20.58
CA GLN A 189 -8.41 -3.71 -20.95
C GLN A 189 -8.58 -2.72 -19.80
N VAL A 190 -9.25 -3.12 -18.72
CA VAL A 190 -9.51 -2.29 -17.53
C VAL A 190 -8.77 -2.83 -16.32
N VAL A 191 -8.68 -4.16 -16.19
CA VAL A 191 -8.06 -4.85 -15.05
C VAL A 191 -6.70 -5.39 -15.46
N PHE A 192 -5.69 -5.10 -14.65
CA PHE A 192 -4.34 -5.64 -14.80
C PHE A 192 -4.23 -7.02 -14.13
N GLU A 193 -4.80 -7.18 -12.93
CA GLU A 193 -4.86 -8.45 -12.21
C GLU A 193 -6.15 -8.50 -11.38
N CYS A 194 -6.75 -9.69 -11.27
CA CYS A 194 -8.02 -9.86 -10.55
C CYS A 194 -7.94 -10.85 -9.38
N LYS A 195 -6.94 -10.66 -8.52
CA LYS A 195 -6.85 -11.37 -7.23
C LYS A 195 -7.71 -10.63 -6.20
N TYR A 196 -8.65 -11.35 -5.58
CA TYR A 196 -9.53 -10.75 -4.58
C TYR A 196 -8.84 -10.64 -3.22
N GLU A 197 -8.66 -9.39 -2.81
CA GLU A 197 -8.00 -8.97 -1.58
C GLU A 197 -8.92 -8.04 -0.80
N LEU A 198 -9.31 -8.44 0.41
CA LEU A 198 -10.19 -7.64 1.25
C LEU A 198 -9.57 -6.27 1.59
N ASP A 199 -8.25 -6.22 1.73
CA ASP A 199 -7.51 -4.99 2.00
C ASP A 199 -7.54 -3.99 0.83
N SER A 200 -7.75 -4.42 -0.42
CA SER A 200 -7.94 -3.49 -1.54
C SER A 200 -9.17 -2.60 -1.31
N LEU A 201 -10.26 -3.18 -0.80
CA LEU A 201 -11.47 -2.42 -0.46
C LEU A 201 -11.26 -1.54 0.76
N ALA A 202 -10.55 -2.05 1.78
CA ALA A 202 -10.22 -1.27 2.96
C ALA A 202 -9.29 -0.09 2.63
N ALA A 203 -8.32 -0.27 1.73
CA ALA A 203 -7.38 0.78 1.30
C ALA A 203 -8.09 1.96 0.62
N PHE A 204 -9.11 1.68 -0.22
CA PHE A 204 -9.96 2.73 -0.79
C PHE A 204 -10.69 3.54 0.29
N LEU A 205 -11.24 2.87 1.29
CA LEU A 205 -11.91 3.53 2.43
C LEU A 205 -10.91 4.34 3.27
N LYS A 206 -9.71 3.79 3.55
CA LYS A 206 -8.63 4.47 4.26
C LYS A 206 -8.21 5.76 3.58
N LEU A 207 -7.97 5.71 2.26
CA LEU A 207 -7.60 6.90 1.48
C LEU A 207 -8.73 7.94 1.47
N SER A 208 -9.97 7.48 1.28
CA SER A 208 -11.16 8.35 1.28
C SER A 208 -11.32 9.08 2.62
N HIS A 209 -11.29 8.33 3.72
CA HIS A 209 -11.43 8.89 5.06
C HIS A 209 -10.31 9.86 5.38
N SER A 210 -9.06 9.45 5.15
CA SER A 210 -7.91 10.28 5.48
C SER A 210 -7.92 11.57 4.66
N TYR A 211 -8.28 11.52 3.37
CA TYR A 211 -8.44 12.72 2.55
C TYR A 211 -9.50 13.64 3.15
N TRP A 212 -10.70 13.13 3.42
CA TRP A 212 -11.79 13.92 4.00
C TRP A 212 -11.43 14.49 5.38
N LEU A 213 -10.73 13.72 6.21
CA LEU A 213 -10.28 14.12 7.54
C LEU A 213 -9.38 15.36 7.47
N TYR A 214 -8.38 15.36 6.59
CA TYR A 214 -7.40 16.46 6.48
C TYR A 214 -7.89 17.64 5.63
N SER A 215 -8.59 17.37 4.52
CA SER A 215 -9.07 18.41 3.59
C SER A 215 -10.37 19.08 4.06
N LYS A 216 -11.23 18.34 4.76
CA LYS A 216 -12.64 18.68 5.01
C LYS A 216 -13.45 18.91 3.72
N ASP A 217 -12.98 18.36 2.59
CA ASP A 217 -13.59 18.52 1.29
C ASP A 217 -14.74 17.51 1.10
N GLU A 218 -15.96 18.01 1.08
CA GLU A 218 -17.18 17.21 0.88
C GLU A 218 -17.40 16.81 -0.60
N SER A 219 -16.63 17.36 -1.55
CA SER A 219 -16.74 16.98 -2.97
C SER A 219 -16.33 15.53 -3.25
N ILE A 220 -15.69 14.86 -2.28
CA ILE A 220 -15.42 13.43 -2.30
C ILE A 220 -16.70 12.59 -2.41
N PHE A 221 -17.81 13.04 -1.82
CA PHE A 221 -19.08 12.31 -1.71
C PHE A 221 -19.88 12.32 -3.01
N THR A 222 -19.25 11.91 -4.11
CA THR A 222 -19.90 11.81 -5.41
C THR A 222 -20.90 10.63 -5.44
N PRO A 223 -21.87 10.64 -6.37
CA PRO A 223 -22.73 9.48 -6.59
C PRO A 223 -21.96 8.17 -6.88
N LYS A 224 -20.81 8.28 -7.56
CA LYS A 224 -19.91 7.14 -7.80
C LYS A 224 -19.26 6.66 -6.50
N TRP A 225 -18.78 7.56 -5.65
CA TRP A 225 -18.24 7.19 -4.35
C TRP A 225 -19.28 6.45 -3.50
N ILE A 226 -20.51 6.95 -3.40
CA ILE A 226 -21.62 6.28 -2.70
C ILE A 226 -21.96 4.92 -3.31
N SER A 227 -21.97 4.82 -4.65
CA SER A 227 -22.21 3.54 -5.35
C SER A 227 -21.10 2.53 -5.04
N THR A 228 -19.84 2.99 -4.94
CA THR A 228 -18.69 2.15 -4.58
C THR A 228 -18.85 1.61 -3.16
N VAL A 229 -19.27 2.44 -2.21
CA VAL A 229 -19.56 2.02 -0.83
C VAL A 229 -20.64 0.92 -0.80
N GLN A 230 -21.72 1.08 -1.57
CA GLN A 230 -22.77 0.05 -1.69
C GLN A 230 -22.23 -1.25 -2.30
N VAL A 231 -21.35 -1.16 -3.29
CA VAL A 231 -20.65 -2.31 -3.88
C VAL A 231 -19.78 -3.01 -2.83
N ILE A 232 -19.05 -2.27 -2.00
CA ILE A 232 -18.26 -2.84 -0.90
C ILE A 232 -19.16 -3.63 0.06
N PHE A 233 -20.28 -3.06 0.52
CA PHE A 233 -21.22 -3.80 1.38
C PHE A 233 -21.75 -5.08 0.74
N ARG A 234 -22.01 -5.06 -0.57
CA ARG A 234 -22.40 -6.27 -1.31
C ARG A 234 -21.29 -7.32 -1.28
N VAL A 235 -20.04 -6.92 -1.52
CA VAL A 235 -18.89 -7.85 -1.46
C VAL A 235 -18.71 -8.42 -0.05
N LEU A 236 -18.82 -7.59 1.00
CA LEU A 236 -18.73 -8.07 2.38
C LEU A 236 -19.79 -9.14 2.66
N GLU A 237 -21.03 -8.93 2.21
CA GLU A 237 -22.11 -9.92 2.32
C GLU A 237 -21.75 -11.20 1.56
N GLU A 238 -21.41 -11.10 0.27
CA GLU A 238 -21.08 -12.23 -0.62
C GLU A 238 -19.91 -13.07 -0.06
N GLN A 239 -18.88 -12.41 0.49
CA GLN A 239 -17.66 -13.05 0.97
C GLN A 239 -17.70 -13.42 2.45
N SER A 240 -18.77 -13.06 3.17
CA SER A 240 -19.07 -13.63 4.50
C SER A 240 -19.80 -14.98 4.43
N THR A 241 -20.16 -15.45 3.23
CA THR A 241 -20.94 -16.68 3.07
C THR A 241 -20.11 -17.96 3.31
N PRO A 242 -20.65 -18.94 4.06
CA PRO A 242 -19.98 -20.22 4.29
C PRO A 242 -19.91 -21.06 3.01
N THR A 243 -18.98 -22.01 2.98
CA THR A 243 -18.78 -22.87 1.80
C THR A 243 -19.95 -23.82 1.54
N PHE A 244 -20.55 -24.35 2.61
CA PHE A 244 -21.63 -25.33 2.52
C PHE A 244 -22.98 -24.71 2.89
N ASP A 245 -24.04 -25.14 2.21
CA ASP A 245 -25.41 -24.84 2.56
C ASP A 245 -25.84 -25.64 3.78
N GLU A 246 -26.42 -24.98 4.78
CA GLU A 246 -26.73 -25.62 6.07
C GLU A 246 -27.85 -26.66 5.97
N ARG A 247 -28.82 -26.42 5.08
CA ARG A 247 -30.00 -27.25 4.96
C ARG A 247 -29.71 -28.53 4.17
N THR A 248 -28.87 -28.42 3.15
CA THR A 248 -28.57 -29.53 2.21
C THR A 248 -27.22 -30.19 2.46
N GLY A 249 -26.28 -29.51 3.14
CA GLY A 249 -24.89 -29.95 3.29
C GLY A 249 -24.06 -29.85 2.01
N LEU A 250 -24.63 -29.38 0.91
CA LEU A 250 -23.95 -29.27 -0.39
C LEU A 250 -23.14 -27.98 -0.50
N PRO A 251 -22.04 -27.96 -1.27
CA PRO A 251 -21.27 -26.74 -1.48
C PRO A 251 -22.09 -25.70 -2.26
N LYS A 252 -22.14 -24.46 -1.77
CA LYS A 252 -22.76 -23.32 -2.46
C LYS A 252 -21.98 -22.96 -3.71
N HIS A 253 -22.60 -22.33 -4.71
CA HIS A 253 -21.85 -21.75 -5.82
C HIS A 253 -21.04 -20.53 -5.32
N PRO A 254 -19.71 -20.49 -5.55
CA PRO A 254 -18.89 -19.37 -5.10
C PRO A 254 -19.15 -18.16 -6.00
N VAL A 255 -19.28 -16.98 -5.40
CA VAL A 255 -19.45 -15.72 -6.15
C VAL A 255 -18.16 -15.31 -6.85
N TYR A 256 -17.02 -15.58 -6.20
CA TYR A 256 -15.69 -15.36 -6.74
C TYR A 256 -14.93 -16.68 -6.91
N THR A 257 -14.27 -16.86 -8.06
CA THR A 257 -13.26 -17.91 -8.25
C THR A 257 -12.07 -17.40 -9.02
N PHE A 258 -10.90 -18.00 -8.79
CA PHE A 258 -9.67 -17.66 -9.50
C PHE A 258 -8.82 -18.91 -9.77
N LEU A 259 -8.38 -19.06 -11.02
CA LEU A 259 -7.41 -20.07 -11.43
C LEU A 259 -6.35 -19.44 -12.30
N ARG A 260 -5.09 -19.86 -12.11
CA ARG A 260 -3.93 -19.46 -12.90
C ARG A 260 -3.12 -20.71 -13.16
N GLN A 261 -2.58 -20.85 -14.37
CA GLN A 261 -1.66 -21.94 -14.68
C GLN A 261 -0.27 -21.57 -14.18
N THR A 262 0.15 -22.20 -13.08
CA THR A 262 1.38 -21.88 -12.34
C THR A 262 1.89 -23.10 -11.59
N ASP A 263 3.18 -23.13 -11.25
CA ASP A 263 3.81 -24.10 -10.36
C ASP A 263 3.94 -23.58 -8.91
N ALA A 264 3.67 -22.29 -8.67
CA ALA A 264 3.64 -21.69 -7.36
C ALA A 264 2.25 -21.88 -6.69
N GLY A 265 2.22 -22.57 -5.55
CA GLY A 265 0.98 -22.79 -4.80
C GLY A 265 0.33 -21.52 -4.25
N THR A 266 1.07 -20.41 -4.18
CA THR A 266 0.57 -19.09 -3.78
C THR A 266 -0.12 -18.34 -4.91
N GLU A 267 0.07 -18.76 -6.17
CA GLU A 267 -0.41 -18.03 -7.33
C GLU A 267 -1.75 -18.55 -7.87
N THR A 268 -2.40 -19.48 -7.17
CA THR A 268 -3.72 -20.01 -7.57
C THR A 268 -4.53 -20.52 -6.38
N LEU A 269 -5.84 -20.72 -6.58
CA LEU A 269 -6.73 -21.21 -5.53
C LEU A 269 -7.09 -22.68 -5.70
N GLY A 270 -7.11 -23.40 -4.57
CA GLY A 270 -7.55 -24.79 -4.50
C GLY A 270 -9.03 -25.00 -4.86
N LEU A 271 -9.44 -26.27 -4.96
CA LEU A 271 -10.83 -26.67 -5.17
C LEU A 271 -11.49 -26.00 -6.40
N SER A 272 -10.81 -26.06 -7.55
CA SER A 272 -11.26 -25.46 -8.81
C SER A 272 -11.48 -23.95 -8.71
N GLY A 273 -10.59 -23.27 -7.99
CA GLY A 273 -10.56 -21.81 -7.91
C GLY A 273 -11.37 -21.21 -6.77
N ARG A 274 -11.93 -22.02 -5.87
CA ARG A 274 -12.74 -21.56 -4.72
C ARG A 274 -11.88 -21.15 -3.51
N GLY A 275 -10.70 -21.73 -3.38
CA GLY A 275 -9.95 -21.75 -2.13
C GLY A 275 -10.53 -22.75 -1.11
N PHE A 276 -9.89 -22.89 0.04
CA PHE A 276 -10.26 -23.89 1.04
C PHE A 276 -11.55 -23.55 1.80
N PRO A 277 -12.32 -24.55 2.28
CA PRO A 277 -13.64 -24.33 2.86
C PRO A 277 -13.63 -23.45 4.11
N LEU A 278 -14.70 -22.66 4.26
CA LEU A 278 -14.95 -21.81 5.42
C LEU A 278 -16.23 -22.25 6.15
N ASN A 279 -16.19 -22.19 7.48
CA ASN A 279 -17.33 -22.44 8.34
C ASN A 279 -18.26 -21.22 8.41
N ARG A 280 -19.47 -21.44 8.90
CA ARG A 280 -20.53 -20.43 9.06
C ARG A 280 -20.41 -19.56 10.31
N ASN A 281 -19.65 -19.99 11.32
CA ASN A 281 -19.67 -19.38 12.66
C ASN A 281 -18.55 -18.34 12.89
N SER A 282 -18.08 -17.65 11.85
CA SER A 282 -16.95 -16.73 12.02
C SER A 282 -17.33 -15.25 12.00
N SER A 283 -18.45 -14.83 11.40
CA SER A 283 -18.77 -13.41 11.11
C SER A 283 -17.69 -12.64 10.31
N LEU A 284 -16.58 -13.31 9.96
CA LEU A 284 -15.44 -12.80 9.21
C LEU A 284 -15.75 -12.80 7.71
N VAL A 285 -15.02 -11.98 6.98
CA VAL A 285 -15.11 -11.84 5.53
C VAL A 285 -13.92 -12.56 4.89
N ARG A 286 -14.21 -13.40 3.89
CA ARG A 286 -13.20 -14.11 3.11
C ARG A 286 -12.27 -13.11 2.44
N THR A 287 -10.98 -13.44 2.37
CA THR A 287 -10.06 -12.89 1.37
C THR A 287 -9.42 -14.08 0.63
N ALA A 288 -9.37 -14.01 -0.70
CA ALA A 288 -8.80 -15.10 -1.48
C ALA A 288 -7.27 -15.02 -1.50
N PHE A 289 -6.75 -13.80 -1.62
CA PHE A 289 -5.33 -13.47 -1.60
C PHE A 289 -5.03 -12.50 -0.45
N ARG A 290 -3.77 -12.48 -0.06
CA ARG A 290 -3.18 -11.63 0.98
C ARG A 290 -2.73 -10.30 0.36
N PRO A 291 -2.34 -9.31 1.18
CA PRO A 291 -1.71 -8.09 0.70
C PRO A 291 -0.36 -8.31 -0.03
N SER A 292 0.20 -9.52 0.03
CA SER A 292 1.37 -9.95 -0.77
C SER A 292 1.01 -10.47 -2.17
N ASP A 293 -0.27 -10.40 -2.56
CA ASP A 293 -0.85 -11.06 -3.73
C ASP A 293 -0.75 -12.61 -3.70
N ASP A 294 -0.33 -13.22 -2.58
CA ASP A 294 -0.30 -14.68 -2.40
C ASP A 294 -1.65 -15.22 -1.91
N ALA A 295 -2.04 -16.41 -2.36
CA ALA A 295 -3.25 -17.10 -1.93
C ALA A 295 -3.26 -17.32 -0.41
N SER A 296 -4.41 -17.05 0.21
CA SER A 296 -4.62 -17.37 1.63
C SER A 296 -4.65 -18.88 1.84
N ILE A 297 -4.03 -19.38 2.91
CA ILE A 297 -4.09 -20.80 3.27
C ILE A 297 -5.46 -21.08 3.90
N LEU A 298 -5.83 -20.32 4.92
CA LEU A 298 -7.20 -20.26 5.41
C LEU A 298 -7.77 -18.87 5.09
N GLN A 299 -8.96 -18.84 4.51
CA GLN A 299 -9.39 -17.62 3.80
C GLN A 299 -10.01 -16.54 4.70
N TYR A 300 -10.04 -16.70 6.03
CA TYR A 300 -10.29 -15.58 6.93
C TYR A 300 -8.96 -15.01 7.45
N LEU A 301 -8.38 -14.09 6.68
CA LEU A 301 -7.19 -13.34 7.05
C LEU A 301 -7.54 -12.30 8.13
N ILE A 302 -7.05 -12.52 9.35
CA ILE A 302 -7.35 -11.68 10.51
C ILE A 302 -6.89 -10.23 10.32
N PRO A 303 -5.65 -9.92 9.87
CA PRO A 303 -5.24 -8.53 9.75
C PRO A 303 -6.03 -7.74 8.69
N ALA A 304 -6.45 -8.36 7.59
CA ALA A 304 -7.32 -7.70 6.61
C ALA A 304 -8.75 -7.46 7.14
N ASN A 305 -9.30 -8.41 7.93
CA ASN A 305 -10.56 -8.20 8.62
C ASN A 305 -10.45 -7.08 9.68
N ALA A 306 -9.33 -7.00 10.39
CA ALA A 306 -9.06 -5.92 11.35
C ALA A 306 -8.98 -4.55 10.67
N MET A 307 -8.27 -4.44 9.55
CA MET A 307 -8.24 -3.21 8.74
C MET A 307 -9.66 -2.83 8.30
N MET A 308 -10.47 -3.78 7.84
CA MET A 308 -11.85 -3.51 7.44
C MET A 308 -12.72 -3.01 8.60
N VAL A 309 -12.54 -3.52 9.84
CA VAL A 309 -13.25 -3.01 11.02
C VAL A 309 -12.96 -1.52 11.24
N VAL A 310 -11.69 -1.12 11.17
CA VAL A 310 -11.28 0.28 11.36
C VAL A 310 -11.90 1.15 10.27
N GLU A 311 -11.74 0.75 9.00
CA GLU A 311 -12.19 1.59 7.89
C GLU A 311 -13.72 1.64 7.75
N LEU A 312 -14.46 0.63 8.21
CA LEU A 312 -15.92 0.70 8.34
C LEU A 312 -16.36 1.66 9.44
N SER A 313 -15.57 1.80 10.50
CA SER A 313 -15.82 2.76 11.58
C SER A 313 -15.58 4.19 11.11
N HIS A 314 -14.51 4.42 10.34
CA HIS A 314 -14.28 5.68 9.63
C HIS A 314 -15.38 6.00 8.60
N LEU A 315 -15.82 4.98 7.84
CA LEU A 315 -16.89 5.13 6.86
C LEU A 315 -18.22 5.55 7.51
N TYR A 316 -18.51 5.10 8.74
CA TYR A 316 -19.67 5.57 9.50
C TYR A 316 -19.66 7.10 9.65
N GLU A 317 -18.53 7.68 10.07
CA GLU A 317 -18.39 9.13 10.27
C GLU A 317 -18.57 9.90 8.95
N MET A 318 -17.96 9.39 7.88
CA MET A 318 -18.08 9.96 6.53
C MET A 318 -19.53 9.95 6.03
N LEU A 319 -20.24 8.83 6.21
CA LEU A 319 -21.62 8.69 5.74
C LEU A 319 -22.61 9.52 6.56
N GLU A 320 -22.39 9.69 7.86
CA GLU A 320 -23.15 10.64 8.68
C GLU A 320 -22.98 12.08 8.16
N ALA A 321 -21.73 12.49 7.89
CA ALA A 321 -21.42 13.80 7.33
C ALA A 321 -22.05 14.00 5.94
N ALA A 322 -22.07 12.95 5.11
CA ALA A 322 -22.70 12.96 3.80
C ALA A 322 -24.24 12.85 3.83
N GLY A 323 -24.87 12.74 5.01
CA GLY A 323 -26.32 12.66 5.16
C GLY A 323 -26.93 11.29 4.81
N HIS A 324 -26.14 10.22 4.83
CA HIS A 324 -26.53 8.84 4.51
C HIS A 324 -26.62 7.95 5.76
N ALA A 325 -27.45 8.34 6.73
CA ALA A 325 -27.55 7.68 8.05
C ALA A 325 -27.83 6.16 7.99
N ASP A 326 -28.64 5.69 7.04
CA ASP A 326 -28.92 4.26 6.87
C ASP A 326 -27.67 3.46 6.45
N LEU A 327 -26.88 4.01 5.53
CA LEU A 327 -25.61 3.41 5.12
C LEU A 327 -24.57 3.50 6.23
N ALA A 328 -24.55 4.61 6.99
CA ALA A 328 -23.67 4.76 8.14
C ALA A 328 -23.95 3.66 9.17
N LYS A 329 -25.21 3.46 9.56
CA LYS A 329 -25.62 2.40 10.48
C LYS A 329 -25.24 1.01 9.97
N LEU A 330 -25.34 0.77 8.66
CA LEU A 330 -24.90 -0.47 8.03
C LEU A 330 -23.38 -0.67 8.15
N ALA A 331 -22.58 0.38 7.95
CA ALA A 331 -21.13 0.36 8.14
C ALA A 331 -20.76 -0.08 9.56
N MET A 332 -21.36 0.54 10.56
CA MET A 332 -21.14 0.22 11.97
C MET A 332 -21.62 -1.20 12.32
N THR A 333 -22.71 -1.67 11.70
CA THR A 333 -23.18 -3.05 11.87
C THR A 333 -22.14 -4.06 11.38
N TRP A 334 -21.55 -3.81 10.21
CA TRP A 334 -20.46 -4.64 9.68
C TRP A 334 -19.19 -4.56 10.53
N ALA A 335 -18.80 -3.37 10.97
CA ALA A 335 -17.63 -3.19 11.84
C ALA A 335 -17.75 -4.04 13.11
N ASN A 336 -18.91 -3.96 13.79
CA ASN A 336 -19.18 -4.76 14.98
C ASN A 336 -19.20 -6.26 14.70
N LYS A 337 -19.87 -6.69 13.61
CA LYS A 337 -19.94 -8.10 13.22
C LYS A 337 -18.55 -8.70 12.99
N ILE A 338 -17.69 -8.01 12.25
CA ILE A 338 -16.32 -8.49 11.94
C ILE A 338 -15.46 -8.44 13.22
N SER A 339 -15.57 -7.38 14.03
CA SER A 339 -14.86 -7.27 15.31
C SER A 339 -15.19 -8.44 16.25
N ASP A 340 -16.48 -8.76 16.40
CA ASP A 340 -16.94 -9.92 17.17
C ASP A 340 -16.35 -11.23 16.61
N GLY A 341 -16.36 -11.37 15.28
CA GLY A 341 -15.73 -12.50 14.59
C GLY A 341 -14.24 -12.67 14.87
N ILE A 342 -13.48 -11.56 14.90
CA ILE A 342 -12.05 -11.57 15.26
C ILE A 342 -11.88 -11.97 16.73
N ARG A 343 -12.70 -11.44 17.65
CA ARG A 343 -12.59 -11.80 19.08
C ARG A 343 -12.88 -13.27 19.33
N GLU A 344 -13.87 -13.83 18.64
CA GLU A 344 -14.32 -15.22 18.83
C GLU A 344 -13.44 -16.25 18.13
N ASN A 345 -12.94 -15.93 16.93
CA ASN A 345 -12.26 -16.89 16.07
C ASN A 345 -10.80 -16.51 15.78
N GLY A 346 -10.45 -15.23 15.79
CA GLY A 346 -9.13 -14.73 15.47
C GLY A 346 -8.15 -14.72 16.65
N ILE A 347 -8.64 -14.67 17.89
CA ILE A 347 -7.80 -14.77 19.09
C ILE A 347 -7.72 -16.24 19.54
N VAL A 348 -6.52 -16.82 19.48
CA VAL A 348 -6.30 -18.24 19.73
C VAL A 348 -5.21 -18.43 20.79
N GLU A 349 -5.32 -19.50 21.58
CA GLU A 349 -4.30 -19.88 22.56
C GLU A 349 -3.11 -20.55 21.84
N HIS A 350 -1.97 -19.85 21.79
CA HIS A 350 -0.72 -20.41 21.28
C HIS A 350 0.07 -21.11 22.40
N PRO A 351 0.59 -22.33 22.18
CA PRO A 351 1.22 -23.14 23.23
C PRO A 351 2.42 -22.49 23.93
N LYS A 352 3.12 -21.58 23.25
CA LYS A 352 4.29 -20.86 23.78
C LYS A 352 4.04 -19.39 24.13
N PHE A 353 3.11 -18.73 23.46
CA PHE A 353 2.98 -17.27 23.50
C PHE A 353 1.68 -16.82 24.18
N GLY A 354 0.84 -17.75 24.65
CA GLY A 354 -0.45 -17.45 25.26
C GLY A 354 -1.48 -17.02 24.20
N LYS A 355 -2.45 -16.20 24.59
CA LYS A 355 -3.41 -15.61 23.66
C LYS A 355 -2.72 -14.70 22.65
N VAL A 356 -2.90 -15.01 21.37
CA VAL A 356 -2.38 -14.25 20.22
C VAL A 356 -3.48 -14.11 19.16
N TYR A 357 -3.31 -13.17 18.25
CA TYR A 357 -4.04 -13.17 16.99
C TYR A 357 -3.44 -14.23 16.05
N ALA A 358 -4.28 -15.11 15.52
CA ALA A 358 -3.91 -15.96 14.40
C ALA A 358 -3.79 -15.12 13.12
N TYR A 359 -2.95 -15.54 12.18
CA TYR A 359 -2.83 -14.86 10.89
C TYR A 359 -4.06 -15.14 10.03
N GLU A 360 -4.42 -16.42 9.92
CA GLU A 360 -5.55 -16.91 9.13
C GLU A 360 -6.32 -17.98 9.90
N VAL A 361 -7.65 -17.99 9.73
CA VAL A 361 -8.55 -19.00 10.32
C VAL A 361 -9.59 -19.48 9.30
N ASP A 362 -10.27 -20.58 9.59
CA ASP A 362 -11.33 -21.15 8.73
C ASP A 362 -12.71 -21.18 9.39
N GLY A 363 -12.78 -20.87 10.69
CA GLY A 363 -13.98 -20.98 11.52
C GLY A 363 -14.37 -22.42 11.91
N TYR A 364 -13.65 -23.46 11.44
CA TYR A 364 -13.76 -24.83 11.94
C TYR A 364 -12.88 -25.09 13.17
N GLY A 365 -11.99 -24.16 13.48
CA GLY A 365 -11.03 -24.24 14.59
C GLY A 365 -9.59 -24.36 14.14
N SER A 366 -9.31 -24.36 12.83
CA SER A 366 -7.96 -24.28 12.31
C SER A 366 -7.47 -22.83 12.39
N ALA A 367 -6.20 -22.67 12.72
CA ALA A 367 -5.52 -21.39 12.78
C ALA A 367 -4.10 -21.52 12.23
N ILE A 368 -3.65 -20.52 11.47
CA ILE A 368 -2.27 -20.38 11.03
C ILE A 368 -1.57 -19.36 11.93
N PHE A 369 -0.46 -19.77 12.52
CA PHE A 369 0.44 -18.88 13.28
C PHE A 369 1.64 -18.51 12.41
N MET A 370 1.60 -17.29 11.87
CA MET A 370 2.66 -16.67 11.08
C MET A 370 2.45 -15.17 11.06
N ASP A 371 3.29 -14.45 10.34
CA ASP A 371 2.96 -13.12 9.83
C ASP A 371 3.66 -12.91 8.49
N ASP A 372 3.13 -11.99 7.69
CA ASP A 372 3.71 -11.55 6.42
C ASP A 372 4.12 -10.07 6.53
N ALA A 373 5.09 -9.65 5.75
CA ALA A 373 5.57 -8.27 5.78
C ALA A 373 4.61 -7.26 5.16
N ASN A 374 3.71 -7.69 4.26
CA ASN A 374 2.78 -6.80 3.58
C ASN A 374 1.64 -6.36 4.52
N ILE A 375 1.25 -5.08 4.42
CA ILE A 375 0.25 -4.48 5.30
C ILE A 375 -1.11 -4.52 4.59
N PRO A 376 -2.19 -4.97 5.27
CA PRO A 376 -2.30 -5.28 6.70
C PRO A 376 -1.65 -6.61 7.13
N SER A 377 -0.81 -6.53 8.16
CA SER A 377 -0.16 -7.65 8.87
C SER A 377 -0.51 -7.66 10.36
N LEU A 378 -0.25 -8.76 11.07
CA LEU A 378 -0.47 -8.82 12.52
C LEU A 378 0.41 -7.81 13.27
N LEU A 379 1.65 -7.63 12.82
CA LEU A 379 2.56 -6.63 13.39
C LEU A 379 2.00 -5.20 13.23
N SER A 380 1.28 -4.93 12.15
CA SER A 380 0.72 -3.62 11.83
C SER A 380 -0.60 -3.27 12.53
N LEU A 381 -1.19 -4.16 13.33
CA LEU A 381 -2.52 -3.91 13.92
C LEU A 381 -2.65 -2.56 14.67
N PRO A 382 -1.62 -2.08 15.42
CA PRO A 382 -1.68 -0.74 15.99
C PRO A 382 -1.48 0.39 14.98
N TYR A 383 -0.65 0.19 13.95
CA TYR A 383 -0.51 1.16 12.86
C TYR A 383 -1.84 1.35 12.11
N LEU A 384 -2.62 0.28 11.97
CA LEU A 384 -3.95 0.33 11.38
C LEU A 384 -5.00 0.98 12.31
N GLY A 385 -4.70 1.19 13.59
CA GLY A 385 -5.67 1.70 14.58
C GLY A 385 -6.67 0.65 15.08
N PHE A 386 -6.39 -0.65 14.91
CA PHE A 386 -7.31 -1.72 15.36
C PHE A 386 -7.20 -2.01 16.86
N VAL A 387 -5.97 -1.92 17.40
CA VAL A 387 -5.65 -2.12 18.82
C VAL A 387 -4.58 -1.15 19.24
N GLU A 388 -4.52 -0.84 20.53
CA GLU A 388 -3.42 -0.04 21.09
C GLU A 388 -2.10 -0.84 21.08
N ARG A 389 -0.97 -0.12 21.07
CA ARG A 389 0.37 -0.73 21.09
C ARG A 389 0.65 -1.54 22.37
N ASP A 390 -0.07 -1.26 23.45
CA ASP A 390 0.03 -1.95 24.74
C ASP A 390 -1.04 -3.04 24.95
N ASP A 391 -1.88 -3.34 23.94
CA ASP A 391 -2.85 -4.43 24.04
C ASP A 391 -2.14 -5.76 24.35
N PRO A 392 -2.56 -6.50 25.39
CA PRO A 392 -1.83 -7.69 25.85
C PRO A 392 -1.84 -8.83 24.83
N VAL A 393 -2.89 -8.97 24.02
CA VAL A 393 -2.96 -9.99 22.95
C VAL A 393 -2.04 -9.58 21.80
N TYR A 394 -2.02 -8.30 21.43
CA TYR A 394 -1.07 -7.75 20.46
C TYR A 394 0.37 -7.94 20.93
N LEU A 395 0.72 -7.62 22.17
CA LEU A 395 2.08 -7.77 22.67
C LEU A 395 2.56 -9.24 22.65
N ASN A 396 1.67 -10.19 22.95
CA ASN A 396 1.97 -11.62 22.77
C ASN A 396 2.15 -11.98 21.29
N THR A 397 1.30 -11.43 20.42
CA THR A 397 1.36 -11.62 18.97
C THR A 397 2.66 -11.04 18.41
N ARG A 398 3.04 -9.81 18.78
CA ARG A 398 4.31 -9.15 18.43
C ARG A 398 5.50 -10.03 18.80
N LYS A 399 5.54 -10.57 20.02
CA LYS A 399 6.59 -11.50 20.47
C LYS A 399 6.62 -12.78 19.64
N MET A 400 5.46 -13.32 19.27
CA MET A 400 5.35 -14.51 18.42
C MET A 400 5.87 -14.22 17.00
N VAL A 401 5.41 -13.14 16.38
CA VAL A 401 5.68 -12.87 14.95
C VAL A 401 7.09 -12.36 14.69
N LEU A 402 7.74 -11.77 15.71
CA LEU A 402 9.15 -11.35 15.69
C LEU A 402 10.11 -12.43 16.25
N SER A 403 9.70 -13.71 16.20
CA SER A 403 10.49 -14.83 16.69
C SER A 403 10.50 -15.99 15.70
N PRO A 404 11.66 -16.65 15.46
CA PRO A 404 11.72 -17.85 14.61
C PRO A 404 10.95 -19.03 15.21
N ASP A 405 10.64 -19.00 16.51
CA ASP A 405 9.84 -20.03 17.17
C ASP A 405 8.32 -19.81 16.98
N GLY A 406 7.90 -18.62 16.54
CA GLY A 406 6.49 -18.25 16.42
C GLY A 406 6.05 -17.88 15.01
N ASN A 407 6.97 -17.48 14.13
CA ASN A 407 6.68 -17.18 12.73
C ASN A 407 7.68 -17.86 11.79
N PRO A 408 7.21 -18.75 10.89
CA PRO A 408 8.08 -19.40 9.90
C PRO A 408 8.72 -18.42 8.90
N TYR A 409 8.19 -17.20 8.80
CA TYR A 409 8.71 -16.15 7.94
C TYR A 409 9.41 -15.03 8.73
N PHE A 410 9.69 -15.23 10.02
CA PHE A 410 10.68 -14.40 10.71
C PHE A 410 12.08 -14.93 10.39
N LEU A 411 12.74 -14.27 9.44
CA LEU A 411 14.01 -14.69 8.88
C LEU A 411 15.16 -14.04 9.63
N LYS A 412 16.24 -14.80 9.84
CA LYS A 412 17.45 -14.34 10.52
C LYS A 412 18.67 -14.69 9.69
N GLY A 413 19.54 -13.72 9.45
CA GLY A 413 20.87 -13.97 8.90
C GLY A 413 21.91 -12.98 9.38
N SER A 414 23.02 -12.91 8.65
CA SER A 414 24.22 -12.20 9.07
C SER A 414 24.13 -10.68 8.95
N VAL A 415 23.23 -10.16 8.10
CA VAL A 415 23.13 -8.70 7.87
C VAL A 415 21.78 -8.10 8.23
N ILE A 416 20.70 -8.88 8.16
CA ILE A 416 19.33 -8.43 8.43
C ILE A 416 18.51 -9.56 9.05
N SER A 417 17.59 -9.21 9.93
CA SER A 417 16.56 -10.10 10.48
C SER A 417 15.24 -9.35 10.50
N GLY A 418 14.14 -10.02 10.21
CA GLY A 418 12.81 -9.42 10.11
C GLY A 418 11.82 -10.35 9.44
N ILE A 419 10.63 -9.85 9.13
CA ILE A 419 9.57 -10.64 8.52
C ILE A 419 9.72 -10.59 6.99
N GLY A 420 9.60 -11.73 6.35
CA GLY A 420 9.47 -11.88 4.90
C GLY A 420 8.06 -12.34 4.54
N GLY A 421 8.01 -13.38 3.71
CA GLY A 421 6.77 -14.01 3.29
C GLY A 421 7.06 -15.12 2.28
N PRO A 422 6.05 -15.93 1.91
CA PRO A 422 6.23 -16.96 0.89
C PRO A 422 6.47 -16.37 -0.50
N HIS A 423 6.05 -15.13 -0.76
CA HIS A 423 6.16 -14.46 -2.07
C HIS A 423 7.56 -14.53 -2.69
N ILE A 424 8.58 -14.12 -1.93
CA ILE A 424 10.00 -14.17 -2.36
C ILE A 424 10.71 -15.40 -1.77
N GLY A 425 10.22 -15.89 -0.64
CA GLY A 425 10.70 -17.12 0.00
C GLY A 425 11.58 -16.90 1.24
N LEU A 426 12.23 -17.98 1.67
CA LEU A 426 12.74 -18.16 3.04
C LEU A 426 14.07 -17.46 3.35
N ARG A 427 14.49 -16.51 2.51
CA ARG A 427 15.77 -15.78 2.67
C ARG A 427 15.63 -14.27 2.59
N ASN A 428 14.45 -13.76 2.29
CA ASN A 428 14.25 -12.38 1.91
C ASN A 428 13.38 -11.65 2.94
N VAL A 429 14.02 -10.79 3.74
CA VAL A 429 13.33 -9.89 4.67
C VAL A 429 12.83 -8.69 3.90
N TRP A 430 11.61 -8.26 4.17
CA TRP A 430 11.05 -7.06 3.56
C TRP A 430 11.30 -5.85 4.47
N PRO A 431 11.95 -4.77 3.98
CA PRO A 431 12.17 -3.56 4.77
C PRO A 431 10.89 -2.97 5.38
N MET A 432 9.74 -3.15 4.72
CA MET A 432 8.44 -2.75 5.25
C MET A 432 8.12 -3.36 6.62
N SER A 433 8.51 -4.61 6.87
CA SER A 433 8.32 -5.23 8.19
C SER A 433 9.13 -4.53 9.28
N LEU A 434 10.35 -4.10 8.97
CA LEU A 434 11.20 -3.35 9.92
C LEU A 434 10.65 -1.96 10.18
N ILE A 435 10.11 -1.32 9.14
CA ILE A 435 9.46 -0.01 9.26
C ILE A 435 8.24 -0.13 10.19
N ILE A 436 7.36 -1.10 9.95
CA ILE A 436 6.20 -1.32 10.82
C ILE A 436 6.62 -1.72 12.23
N GLN A 437 7.67 -2.54 12.38
CA GLN A 437 8.22 -2.89 13.69
C GLN A 437 8.63 -1.64 14.47
N ALA A 438 9.26 -0.66 13.81
CA ALA A 438 9.69 0.59 14.43
C ALA A 438 8.49 1.52 14.75
N ILE A 439 7.55 1.70 13.83
CA ILE A 439 6.32 2.49 14.05
C ILE A 439 5.55 1.96 15.26
N THR A 440 5.47 0.63 15.39
CA THR A 440 4.71 -0.03 16.45
C THR A 440 5.50 -0.31 17.72
N SER A 441 6.71 0.23 17.85
CA SER A 441 7.54 0.10 19.06
C SER A 441 7.51 1.36 19.94
N ASP A 442 7.65 1.16 21.25
CA ASP A 442 7.98 2.20 22.22
C ASP A 442 9.39 2.05 22.82
N ASP A 443 10.13 1.01 22.42
CA ASP A 443 11.52 0.76 22.83
C ASP A 443 12.49 1.52 21.93
N ASP A 444 13.16 2.52 22.51
CA ASP A 444 14.12 3.38 21.81
C ASP A 444 15.31 2.59 21.23
N ASP A 445 15.79 1.56 21.91
CA ASP A 445 16.93 0.76 21.46
C ASP A 445 16.53 -0.13 20.28
N GLU A 446 15.32 -0.69 20.32
CA GLU A 446 14.73 -1.42 19.19
C GLU A 446 14.63 -0.50 17.96
N ILE A 447 14.05 0.69 18.11
CA ILE A 447 13.88 1.66 17.02
C ILE A 447 15.22 2.08 16.44
N ARG A 448 16.22 2.40 17.27
CA ARG A 448 17.58 2.78 16.80
C ARG A 448 18.22 1.65 15.99
N SER A 449 18.11 0.41 16.46
CA SER A 449 18.62 -0.76 15.74
C SER A 449 17.94 -0.95 14.38
N LEU A 450 16.62 -0.75 14.34
CA LEU A 450 15.83 -0.84 13.10
C LEU A 450 16.20 0.26 12.11
N LEU A 451 16.27 1.52 12.53
CA LEU A 451 16.70 2.65 11.68
C LEU A 451 18.07 2.39 11.06
N ASN A 452 19.02 1.90 11.85
CA ASN A 452 20.35 1.53 11.37
C ASN A 452 20.34 0.40 10.34
N THR A 453 19.43 -0.56 10.48
CA THR A 453 19.28 -1.68 9.54
C THR A 453 18.60 -1.21 8.25
N ILE A 454 17.52 -0.43 8.36
CA ILE A 454 16.74 0.11 7.23
C ILE A 454 17.63 0.97 6.31
N LYS A 455 18.42 1.89 6.86
CA LYS A 455 19.30 2.73 6.02
C LYS A 455 20.39 1.94 5.29
N ARG A 456 20.81 0.80 5.86
CA ARG A 456 21.79 -0.13 5.25
C ARG A 456 21.17 -1.09 4.24
N SER A 457 19.86 -1.33 4.29
CA SER A 457 19.16 -2.28 3.43
C SER A 457 18.86 -1.76 2.01
N THR A 458 19.42 -0.62 1.64
CA THR A 458 19.20 0.06 0.35
C THR A 458 20.16 -0.41 -0.75
N ALA A 459 20.99 -1.43 -0.51
CA ALA A 459 22.14 -1.81 -1.36
C ALA A 459 23.09 -0.64 -1.70
N GLY A 460 23.04 0.46 -0.94
CA GLY A 460 23.76 1.69 -1.24
C GLY A 460 23.20 2.48 -2.43
N LEU A 461 21.94 2.22 -2.81
CA LEU A 461 21.19 2.93 -3.86
C LEU A 461 20.31 4.04 -3.32
N GLY A 462 20.03 4.10 -2.02
CA GLY A 462 19.29 5.22 -1.42
C GLY A 462 17.78 5.22 -1.69
N LEU A 463 17.18 4.05 -1.91
CA LEU A 463 15.72 3.83 -1.95
C LEU A 463 15.37 2.56 -1.16
N MET A 464 14.10 2.41 -0.76
CA MET A 464 13.58 1.17 -0.21
C MET A 464 13.35 0.13 -1.31
N HIS A 465 13.62 -1.12 -0.95
CA HIS A 465 13.42 -2.29 -1.79
C HIS A 465 12.23 -3.10 -1.29
N GLU A 466 11.73 -3.99 -2.14
CA GLU A 466 10.73 -4.99 -1.73
C GLU A 466 11.28 -5.94 -0.69
N SER A 467 12.42 -6.56 -0.99
CA SER A 467 13.05 -7.51 -0.08
C SER A 467 14.56 -7.50 -0.17
N VAL A 468 15.22 -8.00 0.87
CA VAL A 468 16.69 -8.07 1.00
C VAL A 468 17.09 -9.43 1.56
N ASP A 469 18.09 -10.06 0.93
CA ASP A 469 18.60 -11.37 1.37
C ASP A 469 19.28 -11.25 2.75
N VAL A 470 18.94 -12.16 3.65
CA VAL A 470 19.44 -12.21 5.04
C VAL A 470 20.97 -12.29 5.17
N THR A 471 21.68 -12.63 4.09
CA THR A 471 23.15 -12.74 4.06
C THR A 471 23.86 -11.58 3.37
N SER A 472 23.16 -10.71 2.63
CA SER A 472 23.80 -9.60 1.90
C SER A 472 22.83 -8.49 1.53
N PHE A 473 23.12 -7.26 1.98
CA PHE A 473 22.38 -6.05 1.59
C PHE A 473 22.44 -5.74 0.09
N ALA A 474 23.39 -6.33 -0.66
CA ALA A 474 23.50 -6.13 -2.10
C ALA A 474 22.55 -7.02 -2.91
N ARG A 475 21.89 -8.01 -2.30
CA ARG A 475 20.92 -8.89 -2.95
C ARG A 475 19.54 -8.49 -2.51
N TYR A 476 18.77 -7.92 -3.42
CA TYR A 476 17.45 -7.37 -3.16
C TYR A 476 16.52 -7.60 -4.35
N THR A 477 15.22 -7.38 -4.15
CA THR A 477 14.21 -7.35 -5.21
C THR A 477 13.60 -5.95 -5.31
N ARG A 478 13.23 -5.54 -6.53
CA ARG A 478 12.61 -4.25 -6.89
C ARG A 478 13.36 -3.02 -6.38
N SER A 479 14.17 -2.39 -7.24
CA SER A 479 14.85 -1.11 -6.91
C SER A 479 13.89 0.08 -6.85
N TRP A 480 12.70 -0.06 -7.44
CA TRP A 480 11.68 0.98 -7.50
C TRP A 480 10.35 0.45 -6.98
N PHE A 481 10.19 0.55 -5.66
CA PHE A 481 8.96 0.24 -4.96
C PHE A 481 8.47 1.48 -4.21
N SER A 482 7.55 2.20 -4.83
CA SER A 482 7.11 3.51 -4.36
C SER A 482 6.34 3.45 -3.05
N TRP A 483 5.56 2.40 -2.79
CA TRP A 483 4.89 2.22 -1.50
C TRP A 483 5.90 2.06 -0.36
N ALA A 484 6.91 1.21 -0.51
CA ALA A 484 7.95 1.06 0.52
C ALA A 484 8.69 2.38 0.80
N ASN A 485 8.90 3.21 -0.23
CA ASN A 485 9.44 4.56 -0.08
C ASN A 485 8.50 5.48 0.72
N SER A 486 7.21 5.52 0.39
CA SER A 486 6.22 6.30 1.15
C SER A 486 6.13 5.85 2.61
N LEU A 487 6.14 4.54 2.86
CA LEU A 487 6.09 4.00 4.22
C LEU A 487 7.33 4.37 5.05
N TYR A 488 8.51 4.42 4.44
CA TYR A 488 9.70 4.95 5.13
C TYR A 488 9.55 6.44 5.48
N ALA A 489 8.94 7.23 4.59
CA ALA A 489 8.68 8.63 4.89
C ALA A 489 7.70 8.78 6.06
N GLU A 490 6.64 7.96 6.13
CA GLU A 490 5.73 7.90 7.29
C GLU A 490 6.49 7.59 8.59
N LEU A 491 7.42 6.63 8.60
CA LEU A 491 8.22 6.33 9.79
C LEU A 491 9.01 7.54 10.30
N ILE A 492 9.67 8.28 9.41
CA ILE A 492 10.47 9.43 9.81
C ILE A 492 9.58 10.55 10.37
N ILE A 493 8.43 10.80 9.74
CA ILE A 493 7.45 11.80 10.20
C ILE A 493 6.90 11.40 11.58
N ASP A 494 6.47 10.14 11.73
CA ASP A 494 5.96 9.56 12.97
C ASP A 494 6.98 9.68 14.12
N LEU A 495 8.24 9.34 13.87
CA LEU A 495 9.30 9.46 14.88
C LEU A 495 9.64 10.91 15.22
N LEU A 496 9.58 11.84 14.27
CA LEU A 496 9.77 13.27 14.59
C LEU A 496 8.67 13.80 15.51
N GLU A 497 7.44 13.29 15.38
CA GLU A 497 6.33 13.66 16.25
C GLU A 497 6.40 12.98 17.63
N ARG A 498 6.62 11.67 17.67
CA ARG A 498 6.54 10.89 18.92
C ARG A 498 7.85 10.81 19.69
N LYS A 499 8.98 10.69 19.00
CA LYS A 499 10.30 10.37 19.57
C LYS A 499 11.44 11.15 18.87
N PRO A 500 11.38 12.50 18.81
CA PRO A 500 12.32 13.31 18.01
C PRO A 500 13.79 13.17 18.43
N HIS A 501 14.06 12.83 19.70
CA HIS A 501 15.43 12.60 20.22
C HIS A 501 16.14 11.43 19.53
N LEU A 502 15.39 10.50 18.93
CA LEU A 502 15.98 9.40 18.14
C LEU A 502 16.58 9.87 16.81
N LEU A 503 16.17 11.04 16.31
CA LEU A 503 16.53 11.57 14.99
C LEU A 503 17.34 12.87 15.03
N LYS A 504 17.17 13.69 16.08
CA LYS A 504 17.80 15.02 16.23
C LYS A 504 19.18 14.99 16.88
N GLU A 505 19.54 13.90 17.52
CA GLU A 505 20.84 13.75 18.18
C GLU A 505 21.77 12.91 17.30
N ASP A 506 22.98 13.39 17.04
CA ASP A 506 24.01 12.62 16.34
C ASP A 506 24.48 11.48 17.26
N GLN A 507 24.17 10.25 16.87
CA GLN A 507 24.47 9.04 17.64
C GLN A 507 25.81 8.41 17.24
N SER A 508 26.68 9.14 16.52
CA SER A 508 27.99 8.65 16.09
C SER A 508 29.09 8.65 17.18
N THR A 509 28.70 8.61 18.46
CA THR A 509 29.62 8.47 19.61
C THR A 509 29.61 7.11 20.27
#